data_AF-A0A2D0IB38-F1
#
_entry.id   AF-A0A2D0IB38-F1
#
_cell.length_a   1.000
_cell.length_b   1.000
_cell.length_c   1.000
_cell.angle_alpha   90.00
_cell.angle_beta   90.00
_cell.angle_gamma   90.00
#
_symmetry.space_group_name_H-M   'P 1'
#
loop_
_entity.id
_entity.type
_entity.pdbx_description
1 polymer ?
#
loop_
_entity_poly.entity_id
_entity_poly.type
_entity_poly.pdbx_seq_one_letter_code
_entity_poly.pdbx_strand_id
1 'polypeptide(L)'
;MTTDTAVHEHADLVAQVMNGICTRTLNHFAEEAKLNAESLKDAFDRYEIDYAWHVLGSDRMREETVSLLETRLKHAATDAQKASVAGILQSAAAAQAPELLMSFDNDVPVVLTDLLCAAWRAH
;
A
#
# COMPACT_ATOMS: atom_id res chain seq x y z
N MET A 1 -14.94 -23.30 -12.80
CA MET A 1 -14.88 -21.96 -13.43
C MET A 1 -14.90 -20.83 -12.38
N THR A 2 -14.52 -21.10 -11.13
CA THR A 2 -14.55 -20.14 -10.01
C THR A 2 -13.18 -19.53 -9.68
N THR A 3 -12.10 -20.15 -10.16
CA THR A 3 -10.72 -19.69 -9.91
C THR A 3 -10.31 -18.51 -10.79
N ASP A 4 -10.89 -18.41 -12.00
CA ASP A 4 -10.57 -17.34 -12.96
C ASP A 4 -11.11 -15.98 -12.48
N THR A 5 -12.34 -15.97 -11.96
CA THR A 5 -13.01 -14.77 -11.43
C THR A 5 -12.29 -14.20 -10.20
N ALA A 6 -11.92 -15.04 -9.24
CA ALA A 6 -11.25 -14.59 -8.01
C ALA A 6 -9.83 -14.03 -8.29
N VAL A 7 -9.13 -14.56 -9.30
CA VAL A 7 -7.82 -14.04 -9.71
C VAL A 7 -7.96 -12.69 -10.42
N HIS A 8 -9.01 -12.51 -11.23
CA HIS A 8 -9.30 -11.23 -11.88
C HIS A 8 -9.67 -10.14 -10.87
N GLU A 9 -10.55 -10.45 -9.92
CA GLU A 9 -10.95 -9.54 -8.85
C GLU A 9 -9.74 -9.10 -8.00
N HIS A 10 -8.82 -10.02 -7.71
CA HIS A 10 -7.59 -9.71 -7.00
C HIS A 10 -6.64 -8.81 -7.81
N ALA A 11 -6.50 -9.05 -9.12
CA ALA A 11 -5.69 -8.21 -9.99
C ALA A 11 -6.26 -6.78 -10.12
N ASP A 12 -7.59 -6.66 -10.22
CA ASP A 12 -8.29 -5.37 -10.27
C ASP A 12 -8.14 -4.59 -8.96
N LEU A 13 -8.17 -5.27 -7.81
CA LEU A 13 -7.91 -4.65 -6.51
C LEU A 13 -6.47 -4.14 -6.41
N VAL A 14 -5.48 -4.93 -6.86
CA VAL A 14 -4.08 -4.49 -6.89
C VAL A 14 -3.93 -3.26 -7.80
N ALA A 15 -4.51 -3.26 -8.99
CA ALA A 15 -4.45 -2.11 -9.89
C ALA A 15 -5.09 -0.84 -9.28
N GLN A 16 -6.20 -0.99 -8.55
CA GLN A 16 -6.85 0.13 -7.87
C GLN A 16 -6.02 0.68 -6.71
N VAL A 17 -5.39 -0.19 -5.91
CA VAL A 17 -4.42 0.24 -4.88
C VAL A 17 -3.27 1.00 -5.54
N MET A 18 -2.72 0.46 -6.62
CA MET A 18 -1.61 1.07 -7.35
C MET A 18 -1.93 2.47 -7.89
N ASN A 19 -3.18 2.73 -8.29
CA ASN A 19 -3.62 4.05 -8.74
C ASN A 19 -3.83 5.05 -7.59
N GLY A 20 -4.00 4.56 -6.36
CA GLY A 20 -4.23 5.39 -5.18
C GLY A 20 -2.95 5.76 -4.41
N ILE A 21 -1.80 5.19 -4.77
CA ILE A 21 -0.54 5.37 -4.02
C ILE A 21 0.40 6.36 -4.72
N CYS A 22 0.99 7.24 -3.92
CA CYS A 22 2.01 8.17 -4.40
C CYS A 22 3.41 7.53 -4.39
N THR A 23 3.98 7.33 -5.57
CA THR A 23 5.39 6.92 -5.72
C THR A 23 6.19 7.98 -6.46
N ARG A 24 7.49 8.04 -6.20
CA ARG A 24 8.41 8.98 -6.84
C ARG A 24 9.77 8.34 -7.07
N THR A 25 10.51 8.80 -8.07
CA THR A 25 11.89 8.37 -8.27
C THR A 25 12.83 9.13 -7.32
N LEU A 26 14.01 8.55 -7.04
CA LEU A 26 15.05 9.22 -6.27
C LEU A 26 15.44 10.58 -6.88
N ASN A 27 15.50 10.67 -8.21
CA ASN A 27 15.82 11.93 -8.89
C ASN A 27 14.76 13.01 -8.61
N HIS A 28 13.48 12.66 -8.71
CA HIS A 28 12.40 13.60 -8.40
C HIS A 28 12.46 14.03 -6.93
N PHE A 29 12.65 13.07 -6.03
CA PHE A 29 12.76 13.36 -4.59
C PHE A 29 13.96 14.26 -4.25
N ALA A 30 15.10 14.07 -4.92
CA ALA A 30 16.27 14.93 -4.77
C ALA A 30 16.02 16.37 -5.23
N GLU A 31 15.26 16.57 -6.31
CA GLU A 31 14.86 17.91 -6.74
C GLU A 31 13.92 18.57 -5.73
N GLU A 32 12.96 17.82 -5.15
CA GLU A 32 12.08 18.33 -4.07
C GLU A 32 12.88 18.75 -2.83
N ALA A 33 13.85 17.94 -2.39
CA ALA A 33 14.71 18.28 -1.25
C ALA A 33 15.52 19.56 -1.49
N LYS A 34 16.07 19.72 -2.70
CA LYS A 34 16.78 20.96 -3.10
C LYS A 34 15.88 22.18 -3.04
N LEU A 35 14.64 22.08 -3.54
CA LEU A 35 13.67 23.18 -3.50
C LEU A 35 13.32 23.59 -2.06
N ASN A 36 13.33 22.64 -1.14
CA ASN A 36 13.09 22.87 0.29
C ASN A 36 14.34 23.31 1.07
N ALA A 37 15.48 23.50 0.40
CA ALA A 37 16.78 23.77 1.04
C ALA A 37 17.15 22.75 2.14
N GLU A 38 16.71 21.50 1.96
CA GLU A 38 16.91 20.39 2.90
C GLU A 38 17.91 19.40 2.31
N SER A 39 18.68 18.74 3.18
CA SER A 39 19.54 17.64 2.72
C SER A 39 18.68 16.42 2.34
N LEU A 40 19.15 15.62 1.38
CA LEU A 40 18.46 14.38 1.02
C LEU A 40 18.24 13.48 2.24
N LYS A 41 19.26 13.37 3.11
CA LYS A 41 19.18 12.56 4.32
C LYS A 41 18.05 13.03 5.25
N ASP A 42 17.98 14.33 5.51
CA ASP A 42 16.96 14.88 6.41
C ASP A 42 15.55 14.70 5.82
N ALA A 43 15.42 14.83 4.50
CA ALA A 43 14.15 14.59 3.81
C ALA A 43 13.73 13.10 3.89
N PHE A 44 14.67 12.15 3.74
CA PHE A 44 14.41 10.72 3.92
C PHE A 44 13.93 10.41 5.33
N ASP A 45 14.61 10.95 6.34
CA ASP A 45 14.28 10.74 7.75
C ASP A 45 12.93 11.39 8.11
N ARG A 46 12.67 12.61 7.64
CA ARG A 46 11.47 13.40 7.95
C ARG A 46 10.19 12.79 7.40
N TYR A 47 10.26 12.24 6.20
CA TYR A 47 9.10 11.67 5.51
C TYR A 47 9.03 10.15 5.60
N GLU A 48 9.91 9.53 6.40
CA GLU A 48 10.05 8.07 6.51
C GLU A 48 9.98 7.39 5.13
N ILE A 49 10.85 7.82 4.20
CA ILE A 49 10.84 7.32 2.84
C ILE A 49 11.71 6.07 2.73
N ASP A 50 11.22 5.09 2.00
CA ASP A 50 11.99 3.92 1.60
C ASP A 50 11.55 3.48 0.19
N TYR A 51 12.12 2.39 -0.32
CA TYR A 51 11.68 1.79 -1.57
C TYR A 51 10.23 1.30 -1.47
N ALA A 52 9.43 1.58 -2.51
CA ALA A 52 8.00 1.27 -2.53
C ALA A 52 7.72 -0.22 -2.29
N TRP A 53 8.53 -1.12 -2.86
CA TRP A 53 8.40 -2.56 -2.64
C TRP A 53 8.64 -2.94 -1.18
N HIS A 54 9.58 -2.25 -0.50
CA HIS A 54 9.90 -2.53 0.89
C HIS A 54 8.78 -2.03 1.81
N VAL A 55 8.31 -0.80 1.59
CA VAL A 55 7.21 -0.23 2.37
C VAL A 55 5.94 -1.08 2.23
N LEU A 56 5.54 -1.42 1.01
CA LEU A 56 4.35 -2.26 0.74
C LEU A 56 4.49 -3.68 1.31
N GLY A 57 5.69 -4.26 1.24
CA GLY A 57 5.97 -5.60 1.74
C GLY A 57 6.21 -5.68 3.26
N SER A 58 6.21 -4.54 3.97
CA SER A 58 6.56 -4.49 5.38
C SER A 58 5.46 -5.02 6.30
N ASP A 59 5.88 -5.59 7.44
CA ASP A 59 4.95 -5.99 8.49
C ASP A 59 4.18 -4.79 9.06
N ARG A 60 4.83 -3.62 9.17
CA ARG A 60 4.22 -2.35 9.60
C ARG A 60 3.00 -2.00 8.72
N MET A 61 3.17 -1.98 7.40
CA MET A 61 2.09 -1.65 6.46
C MET A 61 0.93 -2.65 6.56
N ARG A 62 1.23 -3.94 6.71
CA ARG A 62 0.22 -4.98 6.91
C ARG A 62 -0.57 -4.75 8.21
N GLU A 63 0.12 -4.51 9.31
CA GLU A 63 -0.50 -4.34 10.63
C GLU A 63 -1.35 -3.07 10.71
N GLU A 64 -0.87 -1.95 10.14
CA GLU A 64 -1.63 -0.71 10.03
C GLU A 64 -2.90 -0.89 9.20
N THR A 65 -2.80 -1.57 8.05
CA THR A 65 -3.95 -1.89 7.20
C THR A 65 -4.97 -2.78 7.90
N VAL A 66 -4.53 -3.85 8.57
CA VAL A 66 -5.42 -4.73 9.33
C VAL A 66 -6.09 -3.98 10.47
N SER A 67 -5.34 -3.14 11.21
CA SER A 67 -5.90 -2.35 12.32
C SER A 67 -6.97 -1.37 11.84
N LEU A 68 -6.73 -0.70 10.71
CA LEU A 68 -7.72 0.19 10.10
C LEU A 68 -8.94 -0.57 9.60
N LEU A 69 -8.74 -1.74 9.00
CA LEU A 69 -9.82 -2.62 8.55
C LEU A 69 -10.72 -3.06 9.72
N GLU A 70 -10.13 -3.52 10.82
CA GLU A 70 -10.86 -3.93 12.03
C GLU A 70 -11.66 -2.76 12.61
N THR A 71 -11.08 -1.56 12.60
CA THR A 71 -11.76 -0.33 13.01
C THR A 71 -12.99 -0.05 12.13
N ARG A 72 -12.86 -0.20 10.80
CA ARG A 72 -13.97 0.03 9.87
C ARG A 72 -15.06 -1.03 9.94
N LEU A 73 -14.67 -2.29 10.14
CA LEU A 73 -15.59 -3.42 10.31
C LEU A 73 -16.30 -3.42 11.68
N LYS A 74 -15.73 -2.72 12.67
CA LYS A 74 -16.18 -2.73 14.08
C LYS A 74 -16.11 -4.12 14.72
N HIS A 75 -15.29 -5.01 14.18
CA HIS A 75 -14.98 -6.33 14.71
C HIS A 75 -13.58 -6.76 14.25
N ALA A 76 -13.01 -7.75 14.94
CA ALA A 76 -11.73 -8.32 14.54
C ALA A 76 -11.81 -8.95 13.13
N ALA A 77 -10.77 -8.79 12.33
CA ALA A 77 -10.73 -9.30 10.97
C ALA A 77 -10.49 -10.80 11.04
N THR A 78 -11.21 -11.55 10.18
CA THR A 78 -11.04 -13.00 10.10
C THR A 78 -9.69 -13.35 9.49
N ASP A 79 -9.23 -14.58 9.67
CA ASP A 79 -7.97 -15.05 9.07
C ASP A 79 -7.98 -14.94 7.54
N ALA A 80 -9.13 -15.16 6.91
CA ALA A 80 -9.30 -14.98 5.47
C ALA A 80 -9.15 -13.51 5.03
N GLN A 81 -9.68 -12.57 5.83
CA GLN A 81 -9.53 -11.14 5.57
C GLN A 81 -8.08 -10.68 5.75
N LYS A 82 -7.41 -11.14 6.81
CA LYS A 82 -5.99 -10.87 7.06
C LYS A 82 -5.10 -11.45 5.96
N ALA A 83 -5.38 -12.68 5.51
CA ALA A 83 -4.67 -13.31 4.39
C ALA A 83 -4.88 -12.54 3.08
N SER A 84 -6.08 -12.01 2.84
CA SER A 84 -6.38 -11.19 1.66
C SER A 84 -5.57 -9.89 1.66
N VAL A 85 -5.52 -9.18 2.79
CA VAL A 85 -4.68 -7.98 2.95
C VAL A 85 -3.22 -8.29 2.66
N ALA A 86 -2.69 -9.37 3.26
CA ALA A 86 -1.30 -9.77 3.04
C ALA A 86 -1.01 -10.12 1.57
N GLY A 87 -1.90 -10.86 0.91
CA GLY A 87 -1.76 -11.24 -0.50
C GLY A 87 -1.77 -10.04 -1.45
N ILE A 88 -2.66 -9.07 -1.22
CA ILE A 88 -2.74 -7.84 -2.01
C ILE A 88 -1.49 -7.00 -1.84
N LEU A 89 -1.06 -6.75 -0.59
CA LEU A 89 0.15 -5.97 -0.30
C LEU A 89 1.41 -6.61 -0.89
N GLN A 90 1.55 -7.93 -0.77
CA GLN A 90 2.69 -8.66 -1.33
C GLN A 90 2.70 -8.63 -2.87
N SER A 91 1.53 -8.72 -3.49
CA SER A 91 1.40 -8.61 -4.95
C SER A 91 1.69 -7.18 -5.43
N ALA A 92 1.20 -6.17 -4.71
CA ALA A 92 1.49 -4.76 -4.99
C ALA A 92 2.99 -4.46 -4.83
N ALA A 93 3.64 -5.02 -3.81
CA ALA A 93 5.08 -4.91 -3.60
C ALA A 93 5.87 -5.53 -4.77
N ALA A 94 5.49 -6.73 -5.21
CA ALA A 94 6.14 -7.43 -6.33
C ALA A 94 5.94 -6.72 -7.68
N ALA A 95 4.89 -5.92 -7.82
CA ALA A 95 4.61 -5.12 -9.01
C ALA A 95 5.37 -3.79 -9.07
N GLN A 96 6.05 -3.38 -7.99
CA GLN A 96 6.81 -2.12 -7.97
C GLN A 96 8.08 -2.21 -8.81
N ALA A 97 8.40 -1.10 -9.48
CA ALA A 97 9.74 -0.89 -10.00
C ALA A 97 10.74 -0.65 -8.84
N PRO A 98 11.94 -1.24 -8.88
CA PRO A 98 12.89 -1.23 -7.76
C PRO A 98 13.42 0.16 -7.38
N GLU A 99 13.33 1.14 -8.30
CA GLU A 99 13.78 2.51 -8.11
C GLU A 99 12.71 3.46 -7.53
N LEU A 100 11.47 2.99 -7.41
CA LEU A 100 10.38 3.80 -6.87
C LEU A 100 10.49 3.89 -5.35
N LEU A 101 10.33 5.11 -4.85
CA LEU A 101 10.32 5.45 -3.45
C LEU A 101 8.89 5.76 -3.01
N MET A 102 8.59 5.43 -1.76
CA MET A 102 7.32 5.66 -1.10
C MET A 102 7.56 6.04 0.37
N SER A 103 6.70 6.90 0.91
CA SER A 103 6.66 7.18 2.35
C SER A 103 5.86 6.10 3.07
N PHE A 104 6.20 5.79 4.33
CA PHE A 104 5.33 5.00 5.20
C PHE A 104 3.99 5.70 5.48
N ASP A 105 3.91 7.03 5.39
CA ASP A 105 2.68 7.83 5.55
C ASP A 105 1.79 7.83 4.29
N ASN A 106 2.07 6.96 3.31
CA ASN A 106 1.22 6.83 2.13
C ASN A 106 -0.17 6.29 2.52
N ASP A 107 -1.20 6.73 1.82
CA ASP A 107 -2.60 6.37 2.08
C ASP A 107 -2.96 4.90 1.74
N VAL A 108 -1.96 4.01 1.55
CA VAL A 108 -2.15 2.58 1.28
C VAL A 108 -3.15 1.93 2.25
N PRO A 109 -3.03 2.09 3.59
CA PRO A 109 -3.96 1.45 4.51
C PRO A 109 -5.39 1.90 4.28
N VAL A 110 -5.59 3.20 4.00
CA VAL A 110 -6.91 3.80 3.78
C VAL A 110 -7.50 3.30 2.47
N VAL A 111 -6.76 3.42 1.36
CA VAL A 111 -7.24 3.01 0.03
C VAL A 111 -7.59 1.52 0.01
N LEU A 112 -6.71 0.66 0.54
CA LEU A 112 -6.93 -0.78 0.54
C LEU A 112 -8.11 -1.17 1.44
N THR A 113 -8.23 -0.56 2.62
CA THR A 113 -9.36 -0.83 3.52
C THR A 113 -10.70 -0.47 2.85
N ASP A 114 -10.75 0.62 2.11
CA ASP A 114 -11.98 1.14 1.50
C ASP A 114 -12.44 0.26 0.36
N LEU A 115 -11.48 -0.18 -0.47
CA LEU A 115 -11.72 -1.14 -1.54
C LEU A 115 -12.21 -2.49 -1.01
N LEU A 116 -11.56 -3.04 0.03
CA LEU A 116 -11.98 -4.30 0.64
C LEU A 116 -13.36 -4.19 1.29
N CYS A 117 -13.63 -3.11 2.02
CA CYS A 117 -14.94 -2.86 2.60
C CYS A 117 -16.03 -2.72 1.53
N ALA A 118 -15.73 -2.09 0.39
CA ALA A 118 -16.68 -1.99 -0.72
C ALA A 118 -16.93 -3.36 -1.37
N ALA A 119 -15.86 -4.13 -1.64
CA ALA A 119 -15.95 -5.45 -2.25
C ALA A 119 -16.78 -6.43 -1.41
N TRP A 120 -16.57 -6.46 -0.09
CA TRP A 120 -17.32 -7.36 0.80
C TRP A 120 -18.74 -6.92 1.12
N ARG A 121 -19.11 -5.67 0.83
CA ARG A 121 -20.51 -5.20 0.93
C ARG A 121 -21.32 -5.47 -0.34
N ALA A 122 -20.64 -5.69 -1.47
CA ALA A 122 -21.28 -6.02 -2.74
C ALA A 122 -21.68 -7.51 -2.84
N HIS A 123 -21.26 -8.33 -1.87
CA HIS A 123 -21.63 -9.74 -1.68
C HIS A 123 -22.57 -9.91 -0.50
#